data_AF-A0A167I0V8-F1
#
_entry.id   AF-A0A167I0V8-F1
#
_cell.length_a   1.000
_cell.length_b   1.000
_cell.length_c   1.000
_cell.angle_alpha   90.00
_cell.angle_beta   90.00
_cell.angle_gamma   90.00
#
_symmetry.space_group_name_H-M   'P 1'
#
loop_
_entity.id
_entity.type
_entity.pdbx_description
1 polymer ?
#
loop_
_entity_poly.entity_id
_entity_poly.type
_entity_poly.pdbx_seq_one_letter_code
_entity_poly.pdbx_strand_id
1 'polypeptide(L)'
;MEIKKRIYLIGFDLSGGLGLHRYFVDNGYNCTFGDEDGFSSSALNNYQNGLPLINGFESCQFFTQIQHEDKNGDFIYTHERVLDTLLEEQPNALFIFNYLPVEGWLEQRANCYGYLPKATKALNLNEAQVLEHWRAYYLAYYEKVVSRLKGAQNYFAYNHSSDCVLELTRFLARHDIILNLAAYEPISEIRGSTEQRFHVKNIREAALYFRYHRFDIDTAINLLQEAEKHQPCRYYFKDELKKWKLEKKTWKSE
;
A
#
# COMPACT_ATOMS: atom_id res chain seq x y z
N MET A 1 -20.80 11.94 10.62
CA MET A 1 -21.32 11.78 9.24
C MET A 1 -21.60 10.30 9.06
N GLU A 2 -22.82 9.90 8.70
CA GLU A 2 -23.15 8.49 8.52
C GLU A 2 -22.42 7.93 7.30
N ILE A 3 -21.69 6.82 7.46
CA ILE A 3 -21.00 6.18 6.33
C ILE A 3 -22.05 5.48 5.47
N LYS A 4 -22.38 6.08 4.32
CA LYS A 4 -23.37 5.52 3.39
C LYS A 4 -22.94 4.17 2.84
N LYS A 5 -21.68 4.02 2.43
CA LYS A 5 -21.10 2.81 1.84
C LYS A 5 -19.61 2.72 2.15
N ARG A 6 -19.13 1.51 2.43
CA ARG A 6 -17.71 1.18 2.48
C ARG A 6 -17.25 0.60 1.16
N ILE A 7 -15.99 0.78 0.86
CA ILE A 7 -15.33 0.31 -0.35
C ILE A 7 -14.15 -0.53 0.07
N TYR A 8 -14.03 -1.72 -0.50
CA TYR A 8 -12.94 -2.64 -0.21
C TYR A 8 -12.14 -2.89 -1.48
N LEU A 9 -10.84 -2.64 -1.41
CA LEU A 9 -9.89 -3.08 -2.39
C LEU A 9 -9.43 -4.50 -2.01
N ILE A 10 -9.99 -5.49 -2.68
CA ILE A 10 -9.82 -6.92 -2.37
C ILE A 10 -8.88 -7.63 -3.35
N GLY A 11 -8.20 -6.88 -4.21
CA GLY A 11 -7.30 -7.44 -5.20
C GLY A 11 -5.87 -7.59 -4.68
N PHE A 12 -4.96 -7.74 -5.63
CA PHE A 12 -3.57 -8.04 -5.33
C PHE A 12 -2.79 -6.77 -4.95
N ASP A 13 -1.73 -6.94 -4.17
CA ASP A 13 -0.69 -5.93 -4.03
C ASP A 13 0.08 -5.74 -5.34
N LEU A 14 0.78 -4.61 -5.46
CA LEU A 14 1.55 -4.27 -6.66
C LEU A 14 0.67 -4.34 -7.93
N SER A 15 -0.55 -3.82 -7.81
CA SER A 15 -1.60 -3.83 -8.85
C SER A 15 -2.44 -2.55 -8.81
N GLY A 16 -1.82 -1.41 -8.51
CA GLY A 16 -2.43 -0.08 -8.55
C GLY A 16 -3.15 0.37 -7.28
N GLY A 17 -3.04 -0.37 -6.17
CA GLY A 17 -3.66 -0.02 -4.89
C GLY A 17 -3.19 1.31 -4.26
N LEU A 18 -1.93 1.72 -4.40
CA LEU A 18 -1.39 3.02 -3.97
C LEU A 18 -1.98 4.18 -4.77
N GLY A 19 -2.07 4.04 -6.10
CA GLY A 19 -2.70 5.03 -6.96
C GLY A 19 -4.17 5.21 -6.58
N LEU A 20 -4.88 4.10 -6.37
CA LEU A 20 -6.27 4.14 -5.89
C LEU A 20 -6.38 4.71 -4.48
N HIS A 21 -5.52 4.33 -3.54
CA HIS A 21 -5.51 4.89 -2.19
C HIS A 21 -5.43 6.42 -2.20
N ARG A 22 -4.42 6.97 -2.90
CA ARG A 22 -4.27 8.43 -3.03
C ARG A 22 -5.48 9.07 -3.68
N TYR A 23 -6.01 8.45 -4.74
CA TYR A 23 -7.20 8.96 -5.39
C TYR A 23 -8.38 9.11 -4.42
N PHE A 24 -8.61 8.16 -3.53
CA PHE A 24 -9.65 8.25 -2.51
C PHE A 24 -9.31 9.28 -1.42
N VAL A 25 -8.06 9.34 -0.96
CA VAL A 25 -7.60 10.35 0.01
C VAL A 25 -7.76 11.78 -0.53
N ASP A 26 -7.37 12.02 -1.77
CA ASP A 26 -7.48 13.34 -2.42
C ASP A 26 -8.94 13.74 -2.68
N ASN A 27 -9.86 12.76 -2.62
CA ASN A 27 -11.30 12.96 -2.61
C ASN A 27 -11.91 13.03 -1.21
N GLY A 28 -11.09 13.09 -0.16
CA GLY A 28 -11.52 13.30 1.23
C GLY A 28 -12.03 12.06 1.94
N TYR A 29 -11.71 10.85 1.46
CA TYR A 29 -12.11 9.61 2.12
C TYR A 29 -11.16 9.25 3.25
N ASN A 30 -11.72 8.79 4.37
CA ASN A 30 -10.94 8.10 5.39
C ASN A 30 -10.57 6.71 4.87
N CYS A 31 -9.27 6.47 4.72
CA CYS A 31 -8.75 5.27 4.08
C CYS A 31 -7.78 4.52 5.00
N THR A 32 -7.66 3.21 4.82
CA THR A 32 -6.48 2.45 5.28
C THR A 32 -5.44 2.35 4.18
N PHE A 33 -4.16 2.19 4.53
CA PHE A 33 -3.11 1.82 3.59
C PHE A 33 -2.28 0.62 4.05
N GLY A 34 -2.35 -0.49 3.32
CA GLY A 34 -1.66 -1.72 3.71
C GLY A 34 -2.10 -2.15 5.11
N ASP A 35 -1.12 -2.42 5.98
CA ASP A 35 -1.34 -2.61 7.42
C ASP A 35 -0.71 -1.50 8.28
N GLU A 36 -0.40 -0.33 7.70
CA GLU A 36 0.15 0.80 8.46
C GLU A 36 -0.84 1.27 9.54
N ASP A 37 -2.14 1.16 9.24
CA ASP A 37 -3.25 1.44 10.18
C ASP A 37 -3.69 0.21 10.99
N GLY A 38 -3.10 -0.97 10.74
CA GLY A 38 -3.38 -2.22 11.46
C GLY A 38 -4.70 -2.92 11.09
N PHE A 39 -5.36 -2.55 9.98
CA PHE A 39 -6.64 -3.16 9.62
C PHE A 39 -6.53 -4.64 9.27
N SER A 40 -5.51 -5.03 8.52
CA SER A 40 -5.35 -6.41 8.05
C SER A 40 -5.11 -7.36 9.21
N SER A 41 -4.24 -6.97 10.14
CA SER A 41 -3.98 -7.74 11.36
C SER A 41 -5.19 -7.74 12.31
N SER A 42 -5.84 -6.59 12.50
CA SER A 42 -7.03 -6.48 13.35
C SER A 42 -8.22 -7.25 12.82
N ALA A 43 -8.51 -7.19 11.51
CA ALA A 43 -9.61 -7.92 10.90
C ALA A 43 -9.42 -9.43 11.01
N LEU A 44 -8.19 -9.92 10.83
CA LEU A 44 -7.88 -11.34 11.03
C LEU A 44 -8.05 -11.75 12.50
N ASN A 45 -7.60 -10.93 13.44
CA ASN A 45 -7.82 -11.17 14.86
C ASN A 45 -9.31 -11.13 15.24
N ASN A 46 -10.07 -10.18 14.70
CA ASN A 46 -11.52 -10.07 14.91
C ASN A 46 -12.23 -11.33 14.41
N TYR A 47 -11.90 -11.77 13.19
CA TYR A 47 -12.40 -13.02 12.60
C TYR A 47 -12.15 -14.23 13.51
N GLN A 48 -10.92 -14.37 14.04
CA GLN A 48 -10.55 -15.48 14.93
C GLN A 48 -11.28 -15.46 16.28
N ASN A 49 -11.73 -14.27 16.73
CA ASN A 49 -12.45 -14.09 17.98
C ASN A 49 -13.98 -13.98 17.80
N GLY A 50 -14.50 -14.18 16.58
CA GLY A 50 -15.92 -14.03 16.28
C GLY A 50 -16.45 -12.60 16.43
N LEU A 51 -15.57 -11.61 16.27
CA LEU A 51 -15.92 -10.19 16.28
C LEU A 51 -16.13 -9.69 14.84
N PRO A 52 -16.93 -8.62 14.64
CA PRO A 52 -17.06 -7.98 13.34
C PRO A 52 -15.70 -7.58 12.78
N LEU A 53 -15.45 -7.83 11.49
CA LEU A 53 -14.15 -7.58 10.86
C LEU A 53 -13.70 -6.11 11.01
N ILE A 54 -14.66 -5.18 10.94
CA ILE A 54 -14.42 -3.73 10.97
C ILE A 54 -14.28 -3.13 12.38
N ASN A 55 -14.37 -3.93 13.44
CA ASN A 55 -14.29 -3.43 14.81
C ASN A 55 -12.98 -2.65 15.03
N GLY A 56 -13.09 -1.37 15.40
CA GLY A 56 -11.98 -0.40 15.52
C GLY A 56 -11.72 0.46 14.29
N PHE A 57 -12.45 0.24 13.19
CA PHE A 57 -12.32 0.96 11.91
C PHE A 57 -13.67 1.53 11.43
N GLU A 58 -14.56 1.85 12.37
CA GLU A 58 -15.94 2.24 12.07
C GLU A 58 -16.00 3.50 11.20
N SER A 59 -15.06 4.43 11.37
CA SER A 59 -14.95 5.68 10.62
C SER A 59 -14.32 5.54 9.23
N CYS A 60 -13.76 4.37 8.91
CA CYS A 60 -13.09 4.14 7.64
C CYS A 60 -14.08 3.83 6.52
N GLN A 61 -13.82 4.39 5.34
CA GLN A 61 -14.68 4.32 4.17
C GLN A 61 -14.03 3.53 3.03
N PHE A 62 -12.70 3.55 2.92
CA PHE A 62 -11.97 2.81 1.89
C PHE A 62 -10.85 1.98 2.48
N PHE A 63 -10.94 0.66 2.33
CA PHE A 63 -9.99 -0.29 2.87
C PHE A 63 -9.09 -0.78 1.74
N THR A 64 -7.79 -0.54 1.87
CA THR A 64 -6.82 -0.89 0.82
C THR A 64 -5.81 -1.93 1.27
N GLN A 65 -5.35 -2.75 0.32
CA GLN A 65 -4.25 -3.70 0.48
C GLN A 65 -4.36 -4.49 1.79
N ILE A 66 -5.45 -5.25 1.95
CA ILE A 66 -5.79 -6.00 3.16
C ILE A 66 -4.85 -7.21 3.32
N GLN A 67 -3.59 -6.94 3.63
CA GLN A 67 -2.49 -7.87 3.82
C GLN A 67 -1.47 -7.30 4.81
N HIS A 68 -0.69 -8.15 5.46
CA HIS A 68 0.37 -7.73 6.39
C HIS A 68 1.55 -8.71 6.38
N GLU A 69 2.70 -8.32 6.89
CA GLU A 69 3.81 -9.25 7.17
C GLU A 69 3.66 -9.78 8.60
N ASP A 70 3.86 -11.08 8.81
CA ASP A 70 3.93 -11.67 10.15
C ASP A 70 5.33 -11.46 10.77
N LYS A 71 5.51 -11.95 12.00
CA LYS A 71 6.79 -11.84 12.73
C LYS A 71 7.98 -12.56 12.06
N ASN A 72 7.71 -13.49 11.15
CA ASN A 72 8.73 -14.23 10.40
C ASN A 72 9.03 -13.58 9.04
N GLY A 73 8.24 -12.55 8.66
CA GLY A 73 8.32 -11.89 7.36
C GLY A 73 7.46 -12.56 6.29
N ASP A 74 6.54 -13.44 6.67
CA ASP A 74 5.59 -14.07 5.76
C ASP A 74 4.48 -13.08 5.41
N PHE A 75 4.17 -12.96 4.12
CA PHE A 75 3.02 -12.16 3.68
C PHE A 75 1.71 -12.89 3.96
N ILE A 76 0.85 -12.28 4.77
CA ILE A 76 -0.49 -12.75 5.11
C ILE A 76 -1.51 -11.95 4.30
N TYR A 77 -2.17 -12.61 3.34
CA TYR A 77 -3.23 -12.03 2.53
C TYR A 77 -4.58 -12.15 3.23
N THR A 78 -4.85 -11.26 4.19
CA THR A 78 -6.08 -11.32 5.00
C THR A 78 -7.35 -11.29 4.14
N HIS A 79 -7.40 -10.51 3.05
CA HIS A 79 -8.54 -10.49 2.12
C HIS A 79 -8.93 -11.88 1.61
N GLU A 80 -7.98 -12.79 1.39
CA GLU A 80 -8.30 -14.17 0.98
C GLU A 80 -9.05 -14.92 2.08
N ARG A 81 -8.53 -14.83 3.31
CA ARG A 81 -9.01 -15.58 4.48
C ARG A 81 -10.39 -15.15 4.92
N VAL A 82 -10.68 -13.85 4.81
CA VAL A 82 -11.92 -13.25 5.32
C VAL A 82 -12.93 -12.90 4.22
N LEU A 83 -12.66 -13.19 2.94
CA LEU A 83 -13.52 -12.76 1.82
C LEU A 83 -14.99 -13.12 2.05
N ASP A 84 -15.29 -14.38 2.34
CA ASP A 84 -16.68 -14.83 2.48
C ASP A 84 -17.39 -14.12 3.64
N THR A 85 -16.73 -14.01 4.81
CA THR A 85 -17.25 -13.26 5.97
C THR A 85 -17.38 -11.77 5.67
N LEU A 86 -16.45 -11.19 4.92
CA LEU A 86 -16.51 -9.78 4.53
C LEU A 86 -17.73 -9.50 3.64
N LEU A 87 -18.05 -10.40 2.71
CA LEU A 87 -19.25 -10.30 1.87
C LEU A 87 -20.54 -10.43 2.69
N GLU A 88 -20.55 -11.32 3.69
CA GLU A 88 -21.69 -11.54 4.58
C GLU A 88 -21.93 -10.35 5.52
N GLU A 89 -20.87 -9.82 6.14
CA GLU A 89 -20.97 -8.70 7.09
C GLU A 89 -21.22 -7.35 6.41
N GLN A 90 -20.83 -7.20 5.13
CA GLN A 90 -20.87 -5.93 4.41
C GLN A 90 -21.68 -6.02 3.11
N PRO A 91 -22.98 -6.39 3.16
CA PRO A 91 -23.79 -6.63 1.97
C PRO A 91 -24.00 -5.38 1.10
N ASN A 92 -23.87 -4.19 1.70
CA ASN A 92 -24.07 -2.90 1.01
C ASN A 92 -22.76 -2.26 0.52
N ALA A 93 -21.61 -2.87 0.82
CA ALA A 93 -20.30 -2.36 0.42
C ALA A 93 -20.02 -2.58 -1.06
N LEU A 94 -19.03 -1.84 -1.58
CA LEU A 94 -18.51 -1.99 -2.92
C LEU A 94 -17.16 -2.70 -2.89
N PHE A 95 -16.94 -3.60 -3.83
CA PHE A 95 -15.74 -4.42 -3.93
C PHE A 95 -15.00 -4.10 -5.23
N ILE A 96 -13.78 -3.59 -5.09
CA ILE A 96 -12.87 -3.35 -6.20
C ILE A 96 -11.84 -4.46 -6.17
N PHE A 97 -11.83 -5.29 -7.22
CA PHE A 97 -10.78 -6.28 -7.42
C PHE A 97 -9.76 -5.71 -8.39
N ASN A 98 -8.71 -5.11 -7.84
CA ASN A 98 -7.59 -4.60 -8.61
C ASN A 98 -6.60 -5.72 -8.95
N TYR A 99 -6.21 -5.79 -10.22
CA TYR A 99 -5.32 -6.84 -10.68
C TYR A 99 -4.46 -6.38 -11.85
N LEU A 100 -3.39 -7.14 -12.10
CA LEU A 100 -2.58 -7.11 -13.30
C LEU A 100 -2.64 -8.49 -13.95
N PRO A 101 -2.47 -8.63 -15.28
CA PRO A 101 -2.23 -9.94 -15.87
C PRO A 101 -1.12 -10.68 -15.10
N VAL A 102 -1.29 -11.99 -14.87
CA VAL A 102 -0.46 -12.77 -13.94
C VAL A 102 1.05 -12.59 -14.17
N GLU A 103 1.49 -12.56 -15.43
CA GLU A 103 2.90 -12.33 -15.76
C GLU A 103 3.39 -10.94 -15.32
N GLY A 104 2.58 -9.91 -15.58
CA GLY A 104 2.90 -8.53 -15.17
C GLY A 104 2.93 -8.39 -13.65
N TRP A 105 2.05 -9.09 -12.94
CA TRP A 105 2.07 -9.11 -11.48
C TRP A 105 3.31 -9.83 -10.92
N LEU A 106 3.65 -11.00 -11.46
CA LEU A 106 4.86 -11.74 -11.06
C LEU A 106 6.13 -10.94 -11.31
N GLU A 107 6.23 -10.29 -12.47
CA GLU A 107 7.36 -9.42 -12.81
C GLU A 107 7.46 -8.25 -11.84
N GLN A 108 6.36 -7.54 -11.57
CA GLN A 108 6.38 -6.43 -10.60
C GLN A 108 6.80 -6.90 -9.20
N ARG A 109 6.28 -8.04 -8.77
CA ARG A 109 6.59 -8.60 -7.45
C ARG A 109 8.04 -9.06 -7.32
N ALA A 110 8.59 -9.68 -8.38
CA ALA A 110 9.99 -10.08 -8.42
C ALA A 110 10.95 -8.88 -8.40
N ASN A 111 10.58 -7.80 -9.10
CA ASN A 111 11.37 -6.57 -9.19
C ASN A 111 11.19 -5.62 -8.00
N CYS A 112 10.16 -5.82 -7.18
CA CYS A 112 9.92 -5.01 -5.98
C CYS A 112 10.99 -5.29 -4.92
N TYR A 113 11.65 -4.23 -4.44
CA TYR A 113 12.83 -4.36 -3.60
C TYR A 113 12.56 -5.20 -2.34
N GLY A 114 13.32 -6.28 -2.20
CA GLY A 114 13.26 -7.18 -1.04
C GLY A 114 12.13 -8.20 -1.04
N TYR A 115 11.14 -8.13 -1.95
CA TYR A 115 10.01 -9.06 -1.95
C TYR A 115 10.42 -10.50 -2.26
N LEU A 116 11.08 -10.74 -3.40
CA LEU A 116 11.52 -12.08 -3.79
C LEU A 116 12.55 -12.67 -2.80
N PRO A 117 13.60 -11.96 -2.37
CA PRO A 117 14.53 -12.47 -1.36
C PRO A 117 13.90 -12.77 0.00
N LYS A 118 12.91 -11.97 0.44
CA LYS A 118 12.16 -12.27 1.66
C LYS A 118 11.37 -13.56 1.50
N ALA A 119 10.63 -13.70 0.40
CA ALA A 119 9.80 -14.86 0.14
C ALA A 119 10.59 -16.17 -0.03
N THR A 120 11.77 -16.13 -0.69
CA THR A 120 12.64 -17.32 -0.79
C THR A 120 13.11 -17.79 0.58
N LYS A 121 13.48 -16.86 1.47
CA LYS A 121 13.88 -17.15 2.85
C LYS A 121 12.71 -17.67 3.68
N ALA A 122 11.57 -16.99 3.65
CA ALA A 122 10.35 -17.32 4.36
C ALA A 122 9.83 -18.73 4.02
N LEU A 123 9.72 -19.02 2.73
CA LEU A 123 9.16 -20.27 2.23
C LEU A 123 10.20 -21.40 2.16
N ASN A 124 11.48 -21.10 2.37
CA ASN A 124 12.60 -22.02 2.16
C ASN A 124 12.58 -22.63 0.74
N LEU A 125 12.36 -21.77 -0.26
CA LEU A 125 12.25 -22.10 -1.68
C LEU A 125 13.28 -21.33 -2.49
N ASN A 126 13.69 -21.86 -3.64
CA ASN A 126 14.45 -21.09 -4.62
C ASN A 126 13.55 -20.10 -5.38
N GLU A 127 14.14 -19.14 -6.10
CA GLU A 127 13.39 -18.09 -6.80
C GLU A 127 12.33 -18.64 -7.77
N ALA A 128 12.66 -19.65 -8.57
CA ALA A 128 11.72 -20.24 -9.53
C ALA A 128 10.53 -20.89 -8.82
N GLN A 129 10.78 -21.57 -7.69
CA GLN A 129 9.72 -22.16 -6.86
C GLN A 129 8.84 -21.09 -6.20
N VAL A 130 9.41 -19.95 -5.79
CA VAL A 130 8.64 -18.82 -5.25
C VAL A 130 7.73 -18.21 -6.32
N LEU A 131 8.24 -18.02 -7.55
CA LEU A 131 7.42 -17.50 -8.65
C LEU A 131 6.25 -18.43 -8.99
N GLU A 132 6.49 -19.75 -9.00
CA GLU A 132 5.42 -20.73 -9.23
C GLU A 132 4.42 -20.77 -8.07
N HIS A 133 4.90 -20.66 -6.83
CA HIS A 133 4.05 -20.55 -5.65
C HIS A 133 3.14 -19.30 -5.73
N TRP A 134 3.70 -18.14 -6.06
CA TRP A 134 2.95 -16.91 -6.27
C TRP A 134 1.96 -17.02 -7.43
N ARG A 135 2.33 -17.66 -8.54
CA ARG A 135 1.44 -17.92 -9.67
C ARG A 135 0.24 -18.76 -9.26
N ALA A 136 0.48 -19.88 -8.57
CA ALA A 136 -0.57 -20.77 -8.10
C ALA A 136 -1.54 -20.03 -7.15
N TYR A 137 -0.99 -19.25 -6.21
CA TYR A 137 -1.77 -18.37 -5.33
C TYR A 137 -2.63 -17.39 -6.13
N TYR A 138 -2.02 -16.67 -7.08
CA TYR A 138 -2.69 -15.66 -7.89
C TYR A 138 -3.89 -16.26 -8.63
N LEU A 139 -3.70 -17.39 -9.32
CA LEU A 139 -4.74 -18.03 -10.11
C LEU A 139 -5.88 -18.57 -9.23
N ALA A 140 -5.55 -19.18 -8.08
CA ALA A 140 -6.53 -19.68 -7.14
C ALA A 140 -7.40 -18.55 -6.56
N TYR A 141 -6.77 -17.45 -6.13
CA TYR A 141 -7.49 -16.32 -5.57
C TYR A 141 -8.31 -15.56 -6.62
N TYR A 142 -7.77 -15.38 -7.82
CA TYR A 142 -8.49 -14.79 -8.94
C TYR A 142 -9.78 -15.56 -9.24
N GLU A 143 -9.70 -16.88 -9.35
CA GLU A 143 -10.88 -17.73 -9.57
C GLU A 143 -11.87 -17.65 -8.41
N LYS A 144 -11.39 -17.61 -7.16
CA LYS A 144 -12.24 -17.42 -5.97
C LYS A 144 -13.04 -16.11 -6.06
N VAL A 145 -12.39 -14.98 -6.35
CA VAL A 145 -13.06 -13.68 -6.43
C VAL A 145 -14.05 -13.64 -7.59
N VAL A 146 -13.62 -14.08 -8.78
CA VAL A 146 -14.45 -14.05 -9.98
C VAL A 146 -15.66 -14.97 -9.82
N SER A 147 -15.50 -16.19 -9.33
CA SER A 147 -16.62 -17.11 -9.11
C SER A 147 -17.67 -16.57 -8.13
N ARG A 148 -17.25 -15.81 -7.11
CA ARG A 148 -18.14 -15.24 -6.08
C ARG A 148 -18.82 -13.95 -6.52
N LEU A 149 -18.12 -13.06 -7.23
CA LEU A 149 -18.57 -11.68 -7.43
C LEU A 149 -18.89 -11.33 -8.90
N LYS A 150 -18.59 -12.21 -9.86
CA LYS A 150 -18.90 -11.94 -11.26
C LYS A 150 -20.40 -11.73 -11.45
N GLY A 151 -20.77 -10.58 -12.01
CA GLY A 151 -22.15 -10.17 -12.24
C GLY A 151 -22.82 -9.48 -11.04
N ALA A 152 -22.15 -9.41 -9.88
CA ALA A 152 -22.65 -8.65 -8.74
C ALA A 152 -22.63 -7.14 -9.05
N GLN A 153 -23.69 -6.43 -8.68
CA GLN A 153 -23.84 -4.99 -8.96
C GLN A 153 -22.86 -4.12 -8.18
N ASN A 154 -22.38 -4.62 -7.04
CA ASN A 154 -21.43 -3.95 -6.15
C ASN A 154 -19.98 -4.39 -6.37
N TYR A 155 -19.66 -5.02 -7.50
CA TYR A 155 -18.33 -5.50 -7.85
C TYR A 155 -17.76 -4.81 -9.09
N PHE A 156 -16.48 -4.45 -9.03
CA PHE A 156 -15.74 -3.89 -10.17
C PHE A 156 -14.36 -4.57 -10.31
N ALA A 157 -14.11 -5.16 -11.48
CA ALA A 157 -12.80 -5.69 -11.84
C ALA A 157 -11.94 -4.57 -12.42
N TYR A 158 -10.94 -4.12 -11.66
CA TYR A 158 -10.03 -3.04 -12.05
C TYR A 158 -8.74 -3.63 -12.62
N ASN A 159 -8.62 -3.68 -13.95
CA ASN A 159 -7.37 -4.05 -14.59
C ASN A 159 -6.43 -2.84 -14.62
N HIS A 160 -5.37 -2.89 -13.81
CA HIS A 160 -4.40 -1.81 -13.70
C HIS A 160 -3.62 -1.58 -14.99
N SER A 161 -3.45 -2.62 -15.83
CA SER A 161 -2.67 -2.51 -17.08
C SER A 161 -3.39 -1.72 -18.19
N SER A 162 -4.69 -1.44 -18.03
CA SER A 162 -5.51 -0.79 -19.06
C SER A 162 -6.02 0.60 -18.64
N ASP A 163 -5.45 1.21 -17.60
CA ASP A 163 -5.76 2.57 -17.13
C ASP A 163 -7.27 2.86 -16.97
N CYS A 164 -7.97 1.99 -16.23
CA CYS A 164 -9.44 1.98 -16.15
C CYS A 164 -10.06 2.90 -15.07
N VAL A 165 -9.36 3.95 -14.62
CA VAL A 165 -9.86 4.82 -13.52
C VAL A 165 -11.15 5.56 -13.86
N LEU A 166 -11.35 5.94 -15.13
CA LEU A 166 -12.59 6.56 -15.59
C LEU A 166 -13.78 5.61 -15.40
N GLU A 167 -13.62 4.34 -15.78
CA GLU A 167 -14.67 3.32 -15.64
C GLU A 167 -14.93 2.99 -14.17
N LEU A 168 -13.88 2.95 -13.34
CA LEU A 168 -14.04 2.84 -11.90
C LEU A 168 -14.86 4.00 -11.33
N THR A 169 -14.54 5.24 -11.74
CA THR A 169 -15.24 6.44 -11.29
C THR A 169 -16.71 6.41 -11.72
N ARG A 170 -17.00 5.96 -12.95
CA ARG A 170 -18.38 5.73 -13.43
C ARG A 170 -19.10 4.66 -12.63
N PHE A 171 -18.43 3.55 -12.30
CA PHE A 171 -18.98 2.51 -11.45
C PHE A 171 -19.37 3.06 -10.08
N LEU A 172 -18.48 3.79 -9.43
CA LEU A 172 -18.72 4.41 -8.12
C LEU A 172 -19.87 5.42 -8.16
N ALA A 173 -19.95 6.24 -9.21
CA ALA A 173 -21.02 7.23 -9.38
C ALA A 173 -22.42 6.58 -9.46
N ARG A 174 -22.54 5.38 -10.05
CA ARG A 174 -23.81 4.62 -10.06
C ARG A 174 -24.27 4.16 -8.67
N HIS A 175 -23.37 4.21 -7.69
CA HIS A 175 -23.62 3.88 -6.28
C HIS A 175 -23.59 5.13 -5.37
N ASP A 176 -23.82 6.31 -5.95
CA ASP A 176 -23.84 7.61 -5.25
C ASP A 176 -22.49 8.00 -4.62
N ILE A 177 -21.38 7.46 -5.15
CA ILE A 177 -20.01 7.78 -4.74
C ILE A 177 -19.39 8.66 -5.81
N ILE A 178 -19.32 9.97 -5.55
CA ILE A 178 -18.84 10.97 -6.51
C ILE A 178 -17.38 11.29 -6.19
N LEU A 179 -16.48 10.91 -7.10
CA LEU A 179 -15.05 11.28 -7.04
C LEU A 179 -14.73 12.28 -8.15
N ASN A 180 -13.89 13.26 -7.84
CA ASN A 180 -13.29 14.16 -8.79
C ASN A 180 -12.17 13.44 -9.56
N LEU A 181 -12.48 12.99 -10.77
CA LEU A 181 -11.52 12.31 -11.65
C LEU A 181 -10.22 13.08 -11.86
N ALA A 182 -10.25 14.43 -11.84
CA ALA A 182 -9.06 15.24 -12.02
C ALA A 182 -8.06 15.13 -10.86
N ALA A 183 -8.46 14.58 -9.71
CA ALA A 183 -7.58 14.29 -8.59
C ALA A 183 -6.79 12.97 -8.76
N TYR A 184 -7.08 12.17 -9.78
CA TYR A 184 -6.31 10.95 -10.03
C TYR A 184 -4.97 11.28 -10.68
N GLU A 185 -3.88 10.96 -9.98
CA GLU A 185 -2.52 11.01 -10.50
C GLU A 185 -1.95 9.58 -10.58
N PRO A 186 -1.61 9.06 -11.79
CA PRO A 186 -0.97 7.77 -11.94
C PRO A 186 0.37 7.74 -11.20
N ILE A 187 0.58 6.75 -10.35
CA ILE A 187 1.81 6.59 -9.57
C ILE A 187 2.32 5.18 -9.75
N SER A 188 3.63 5.07 -9.97
CA SER A 188 4.33 3.79 -9.97
C SER A 188 4.38 3.23 -8.54
N GLU A 189 3.92 1.99 -8.36
CA GLU A 189 3.92 1.31 -7.05
C GLU A 189 5.30 0.80 -6.61
N ILE A 190 6.34 1.07 -7.39
CA ILE A 190 7.70 0.65 -7.09
C ILE A 190 8.20 1.44 -5.86
N ARG A 191 7.96 0.87 -4.67
CA ARG A 191 8.59 1.30 -3.41
C ARG A 191 10.07 0.93 -3.47
N GLY A 192 10.93 1.93 -3.61
CA GLY A 192 12.36 1.70 -3.80
C GLY A 192 12.63 1.33 -5.25
N SER A 193 12.57 2.32 -6.13
CA SER A 193 13.08 2.17 -7.49
C SER A 193 14.59 1.99 -7.46
N THR A 194 15.14 1.15 -8.35
CA THR A 194 16.58 1.10 -8.65
C THR A 194 17.09 2.41 -9.27
N GLU A 195 16.16 3.30 -9.66
CA GLU A 195 16.50 4.65 -10.05
C GLU A 195 17.08 5.42 -8.88
N GLN A 196 18.32 5.86 -9.06
CA GLN A 196 19.09 6.63 -8.08
C GLN A 196 18.30 7.79 -7.45
N ARG A 197 17.42 8.45 -8.20
CA ARG A 197 16.59 9.58 -7.72
C ARG A 197 15.66 9.19 -6.57
N PHE A 198 15.13 7.96 -6.57
CA PHE A 198 14.21 7.49 -5.54
C PHE A 198 14.94 7.15 -4.24
N HIS A 199 16.10 6.49 -4.34
CA HIS A 199 16.95 6.21 -3.17
C HIS A 199 17.42 7.51 -2.49
N VAL A 200 17.81 8.52 -3.25
CA VAL A 200 18.23 9.80 -2.67
C VAL A 200 17.08 10.50 -1.95
N LYS A 201 15.84 10.38 -2.44
CA LYS A 201 14.66 10.90 -1.75
C LYS A 201 14.46 10.21 -0.39
N ASN A 202 14.50 8.88 -0.34
CA ASN A 202 14.31 8.12 0.90
C ASN A 202 15.38 8.43 1.94
N ILE A 203 16.64 8.62 1.52
CA ILE A 203 17.73 9.02 2.43
C ILE A 203 17.43 10.40 3.06
N ARG A 204 16.86 11.34 2.31
CA ARG A 204 16.46 12.66 2.83
C ARG A 204 15.32 12.58 3.84
N GLU A 205 14.32 11.74 3.58
CA GLU A 205 13.20 11.52 4.50
C GLU A 205 13.67 10.86 5.80
N ALA A 206 14.57 9.87 5.70
CA ALA A 206 15.21 9.27 6.86
C ALA A 206 16.00 10.30 7.69
N ALA A 207 16.71 11.23 7.04
CA ALA A 207 17.42 12.30 7.73
C ALA A 207 16.48 13.19 8.57
N LEU A 208 15.30 13.54 8.03
CA LEU A 208 14.29 14.31 8.77
C LEU A 208 13.78 13.51 9.98
N TYR A 209 13.56 12.21 9.83
CA TYR A 209 13.12 11.36 10.93
C TYR A 209 14.12 11.34 12.10
N PHE A 210 15.40 11.09 11.81
CA PHE A 210 16.42 11.08 12.87
C PHE A 210 16.55 12.45 13.56
N ARG A 211 16.42 13.54 12.80
CA ARG A 211 16.47 14.89 13.34
C ARG A 211 15.32 15.19 14.31
N TYR A 212 14.09 14.96 13.89
CA TYR A 212 12.90 15.48 14.57
C TYR A 212 12.23 14.46 15.50
N HIS A 213 12.46 13.16 15.29
CA HIS A 213 11.79 12.10 16.06
C HIS A 213 12.74 11.27 16.92
N ARG A 214 14.03 11.19 16.56
CA ARG A 214 15.05 10.53 17.38
C ARG A 214 15.99 11.50 18.10
N PHE A 215 15.91 12.80 17.77
CA PHE A 215 16.84 13.82 18.23
C PHE A 215 18.31 13.46 18.00
N ASP A 216 18.58 12.62 16.99
CA ASP A 216 19.90 12.18 16.60
C ASP A 216 20.36 13.02 15.41
N ILE A 217 20.93 14.18 15.75
CA ILE A 217 21.40 15.16 14.75
C ILE A 217 22.58 14.64 13.93
N ASP A 218 23.36 13.71 14.47
CA ASP A 218 24.55 13.17 13.83
C ASP A 218 24.18 12.23 12.68
N THR A 219 23.28 11.29 12.95
CA THR A 219 22.72 10.41 11.93
C THR A 219 21.98 11.22 10.86
N ALA A 220 21.20 12.23 11.27
CA ALA A 220 20.49 13.11 10.34
C ALA A 220 21.45 13.86 9.39
N ILE A 221 22.52 14.46 9.91
CA ILE A 221 23.53 15.14 9.11
C ILE A 221 24.21 14.17 8.15
N ASN A 222 24.62 12.98 8.63
CA ASN A 222 25.32 11.99 7.81
C ASN A 222 24.47 11.53 6.62
N LEU A 223 23.19 11.20 6.87
CA LEU A 223 22.26 10.81 5.82
C LEU A 223 22.08 11.92 4.79
N LEU A 224 21.87 13.15 5.25
CA LEU A 224 21.63 14.27 4.34
C LEU A 224 22.89 14.63 3.52
N GLN A 225 24.09 14.49 4.09
CA GLN A 225 25.34 14.62 3.35
C GLN A 225 25.49 13.55 2.27
N GLU A 226 25.12 12.31 2.57
CA GLU A 226 25.19 11.22 1.60
C GLU A 226 24.22 11.48 0.43
N ALA A 227 22.98 11.90 0.72
CA ALA A 227 22.01 12.30 -0.31
C ALA A 227 22.55 13.40 -1.24
N GLU A 228 23.23 14.42 -0.69
CA GLU A 228 23.79 15.54 -1.48
C GLU A 228 24.91 15.12 -2.42
N LYS A 229 25.72 14.10 -2.08
CA LYS A 229 26.78 13.59 -2.98
C LYS A 229 26.19 12.98 -4.26
N HIS A 230 25.07 12.29 -4.13
CA HIS A 230 24.44 11.56 -5.24
C HIS A 230 23.56 12.45 -6.09
N GLN A 231 22.83 13.39 -5.48
CA GLN A 231 22.01 14.35 -6.21
C GLN A 231 21.90 15.65 -5.42
N PRO A 232 22.60 16.74 -5.80
CA PRO A 232 22.56 18.00 -5.06
C PRO A 232 21.14 18.61 -5.02
N CYS A 233 20.64 18.98 -3.84
CA CYS A 233 19.38 19.69 -3.70
C CYS A 233 19.59 21.19 -3.99
N ARG A 234 18.68 21.80 -4.77
CA ARG A 234 18.81 23.21 -5.13
C ARG A 234 18.37 24.19 -4.04
N TYR A 235 17.50 23.81 -3.12
CA TYR A 235 16.88 24.76 -2.19
C TYR A 235 16.75 24.22 -0.75
N TYR A 236 15.64 23.56 -0.40
CA TYR A 236 15.26 23.29 0.99
C TYR A 236 16.31 22.53 1.84
N PHE A 237 16.80 21.38 1.36
CA PHE A 237 17.70 20.53 2.15
C PHE A 237 19.13 21.08 2.28
N LYS A 238 19.56 21.94 1.35
CA LYS A 238 20.90 22.55 1.39
C LYS A 238 21.01 23.54 2.55
N ASP A 239 19.94 24.27 2.83
CA ASP A 239 19.88 25.23 3.93
C ASP A 239 19.70 24.52 5.27
N GLU A 240 18.87 23.46 5.33
CA GLU A 240 18.75 22.62 6.53
C GLU A 240 20.06 21.92 6.89
N LEU A 241 20.81 21.37 5.94
CA LEU A 241 22.11 20.76 6.21
C LEU A 241 23.12 21.76 6.80
N LYS A 242 23.16 22.99 6.28
CA LYS A 242 24.01 24.06 6.83
C LYS A 242 23.56 24.43 8.24
N LYS A 243 22.26 24.60 8.45
CA LYS A 243 21.65 24.93 9.74
C LYS A 243 21.95 23.88 10.79
N TRP A 244 21.74 22.59 10.50
CA TRP A 244 21.98 21.50 11.45
C TRP A 244 23.47 21.35 11.78
N LYS A 245 24.36 21.54 10.80
CA LYS A 245 25.81 21.57 11.06
C LYS A 245 26.23 22.72 11.95
N LEU A 246 25.61 23.89 11.78
CA LEU A 246 25.86 25.04 12.65
C LEU A 246 25.32 24.77 14.06
N GLU A 247 24.09 24.29 14.16
CA GLU A 247 23.44 23.91 15.41
C GLU A 247 24.31 22.93 16.21
N LYS A 248 24.77 21.84 15.58
CA LYS A 248 25.70 20.89 16.19
C LYS A 248 26.97 21.55 16.73
N LYS A 249 27.55 22.51 16.00
CA LYS A 249 28.76 23.24 16.43
C LYS A 249 28.50 24.21 17.58
N THR A 250 27.31 24.79 17.64
CA THR A 250 26.92 25.78 18.67
C THR A 250 26.28 25.15 19.89
N TRP A 251 25.87 23.88 19.82
CA TRP A 251 25.33 23.14 20.94
C TRP A 251 26.44 22.90 21.97
N LYS A 252 26.42 23.70 23.04
CA LYS A 252 27.18 23.41 24.25
C LYS A 252 26.35 22.43 25.06
N SER A 253 26.86 21.23 25.28
CA SER A 253 26.25 20.28 26.21
C SER A 253 26.13 20.94 27.58
N GLU A 254 24.91 21.07 28.09
CA GLU A 254 24.67 21.28 29.53
C GLU A 254 24.99 19.99 30.30
#